data_AF-A0A1A9UD59-F1
#
_entry.id   AF-A0A1A9UD59-F1
#
_cell.length_a   1.000
_cell.length_b   1.000
_cell.length_c   1.000
_cell.angle_alpha   90.00
_cell.angle_beta   90.00
_cell.angle_gamma   90.00
#
_symmetry.space_group_name_H-M   'P 1'
#
loop_
_entity.id
_entity.type
_entity.pdbx_description
1 polymer ?
#
loop_
_entity_poly.entity_id
_entity_poly.type
_entity_poly.pdbx_seq_one_letter_code
_entity_poly.pdbx_strand_id
1 'polypeptide(L)'
;MLPNLYEAAHKIGTGNILFCLSYFAMGANEDLDIYVKPNDAHNLLRPEFIESLYYFYALTGNHTYQDMGWIIFQAFERHAKVTHCYASIGNVKNIFNTRLRDLMETFWPGETLKYFYLLFSDNPKEIDLEKWVFNTEAHPLPIRKN
;
A
#
# COMPACT_ATOMS: atom_id res chain seq x y z
N MET A 1 -5.33 7.56 12.43
CA MET A 1 -5.50 6.12 12.14
C MET A 1 -4.70 5.64 10.91
N LEU A 2 -4.14 6.51 10.06
CA LEU A 2 -3.16 6.12 9.02
C LEU A 2 -1.69 6.50 9.33
N PRO A 3 -1.39 7.60 10.08
CA PRO A 3 -0.02 7.87 10.52
C PRO A 3 0.59 6.74 11.35
N ASN A 4 -0.21 6.08 12.20
CA ASN A 4 0.19 4.92 12.99
C ASN A 4 0.46 3.65 12.16
N LEU A 5 -0.24 3.44 11.03
CA LEU A 5 0.03 2.31 10.13
C LEU A 5 1.32 2.51 9.33
N TYR A 6 1.58 3.74 8.88
CA TYR A 6 2.85 4.09 8.25
C TYR A 6 4.01 3.99 9.22
N GLU A 7 3.90 4.60 10.41
CA GLU A 7 4.93 4.50 11.45
C GLU A 7 5.15 3.05 11.89
N ALA A 8 4.10 2.24 11.98
CA ALA A 8 4.21 0.82 12.26
C ALA A 8 4.93 0.05 11.15
N ALA A 9 4.60 0.31 9.88
CA ALA A 9 5.30 -0.32 8.75
C ALA A 9 6.78 0.07 8.70
N HIS A 10 7.13 1.24 9.21
CA HIS A 10 8.51 1.69 9.34
C HIS A 10 9.24 1.02 10.52
N LYS A 11 8.55 0.75 11.62
CA LYS A 11 9.10 0.09 12.81
C LYS A 11 9.20 -1.44 12.69
N ILE A 12 8.48 -2.07 11.76
CA ILE A 12 8.40 -3.55 11.65
C ILE A 12 9.00 -4.04 10.32
N GLY A 13 10.09 -4.83 10.39
CA GLY A 13 10.51 -5.72 9.31
C GLY A 13 11.08 -5.03 8.06
N THR A 14 10.65 -5.44 6.85
CA THR A 14 11.12 -5.02 5.50
C THR A 14 11.04 -3.52 5.18
N GLY A 15 10.95 -2.66 6.19
CA GLY A 15 11.11 -1.22 6.05
C GLY A 15 10.12 -0.67 5.04
N ASN A 16 8.84 -0.74 5.40
CA ASN A 16 7.71 -0.07 4.73
C ASN A 16 6.83 -0.89 3.77
N ILE A 17 6.96 -2.23 3.70
CA ILE A 17 5.89 -3.06 3.09
C ILE A 17 4.85 -3.38 4.16
N LEU A 18 3.62 -2.89 3.96
CA LEU A 18 2.50 -3.16 4.88
C LEU A 18 2.14 -4.65 4.89
N PHE A 19 1.75 -5.16 6.05
CA PHE A 19 1.29 -6.54 6.24
C PHE A 19 -0.15 -6.69 5.77
N CYS A 20 -0.52 -7.88 5.26
CA CYS A 20 -1.93 -8.15 4.98
C CYS A 20 -2.81 -8.13 6.23
N LEU A 21 -2.27 -8.54 7.39
CA LEU A 21 -2.97 -8.57 8.67
C LEU A 21 -2.01 -8.09 9.77
N SER A 22 -2.48 -7.14 10.58
CA SER A 22 -1.74 -6.50 11.67
C SER A 22 -2.61 -6.44 12.92
N TYR A 23 -2.00 -6.58 14.09
CA TYR A 23 -2.66 -6.52 15.39
C TYR A 23 -2.17 -5.30 16.16
N PHE A 24 -3.08 -4.61 16.85
CA PHE A 24 -2.73 -3.47 17.70
C PHE A 24 -2.41 -3.94 19.10
N ALA A 25 -1.31 -3.43 19.66
CA ALA A 25 -0.99 -3.59 21.07
C ALA A 25 -1.98 -2.79 21.91
N MET A 26 -2.57 -3.42 22.92
CA MET A 26 -3.53 -2.78 23.84
C MET A 26 -2.90 -2.48 25.21
N GLY A 27 -1.71 -3.02 25.49
CA GLY A 27 -0.98 -2.79 26.73
C GLY A 27 -0.16 -1.50 26.68
N ALA A 28 -0.18 -0.73 27.77
CA ALA A 28 0.57 0.52 27.89
C ALA A 28 2.11 0.35 27.96
N ASN A 29 2.60 -0.89 28.03
CA ASN A 29 4.03 -1.24 28.17
C ASN A 29 4.55 -2.08 26.98
N GLU A 30 3.91 -2.02 25.82
CA GLU A 30 4.42 -2.68 24.62
C GLU A 30 5.26 -1.69 23.79
N ASP A 31 6.49 -2.10 23.43
CA ASP A 31 7.44 -1.26 22.68
C ASP A 31 6.99 -0.99 21.22
N LEU A 32 6.01 -1.75 20.72
CA LEU A 32 5.49 -1.65 19.36
C LEU A 32 3.97 -1.45 19.38
N ASP A 33 3.50 -0.42 18.67
CA ASP A 33 2.06 -0.12 18.52
C ASP A 33 1.32 -1.19 17.70
N ILE A 34 2.04 -1.83 16.78
CA ILE A 34 1.54 -2.87 15.88
C ILE A 34 2.47 -4.07 15.92
N TYR A 35 1.90 -5.27 15.93
CA TYR A 35 2.64 -6.53 15.79
C TYR A 35 1.97 -7.47 14.80
N VAL A 36 2.75 -8.41 14.29
CA VAL A 36 2.33 -9.35 13.24
C VAL A 36 2.70 -10.77 13.64
N LYS A 37 1.69 -11.63 13.67
CA LYS A 37 1.86 -13.06 13.93
C LYS A 37 2.61 -13.72 12.78
N PRO A 38 3.43 -14.75 13.03
CA PRO A 38 4.24 -15.39 11.97
C PRO A 38 3.45 -15.86 10.74
N ASN A 39 2.23 -16.39 10.93
CA ASN A 39 1.39 -16.87 9.82
C ASN A 39 0.76 -15.74 8.99
N ASP A 40 0.68 -14.54 9.56
CA ASP A 40 0.08 -13.34 8.95
C ASP A 40 1.14 -12.44 8.31
N ALA A 41 2.42 -12.83 8.37
CA ALA A 41 3.56 -12.05 7.88
C ALA A 41 3.72 -12.05 6.35
N HIS A 42 2.66 -12.31 5.60
CA HIS A 42 2.69 -12.29 4.14
C HIS A 42 2.15 -10.95 3.61
N ASN A 43 2.59 -10.58 2.41
CA ASN A 43 2.06 -9.45 1.66
C ASN A 43 1.71 -9.94 0.25
N LEU A 44 0.47 -9.69 -0.17
CA LEU A 44 -0.07 -10.13 -1.45
C LEU A 44 -0.08 -9.01 -2.50
N LEU A 45 0.70 -7.95 -2.29
CA LEU A 45 0.76 -6.76 -3.16
C LEU A 45 -0.53 -5.92 -3.17
N ARG A 46 -1.29 -5.96 -2.07
CA ARG A 46 -2.63 -5.37 -1.97
C ARG A 46 -2.63 -3.83 -2.04
N PRO A 47 -3.71 -3.21 -2.56
CA PRO A 47 -3.73 -1.79 -2.89
C PRO A 47 -4.20 -0.85 -1.77
N GLU A 48 -4.88 -1.35 -0.73
CA GLU A 48 -5.82 -0.55 0.08
C GLU A 48 -5.14 0.64 0.79
N PHE A 49 -3.87 0.49 1.16
CA PHE A 49 -3.10 1.56 1.77
C PHE A 49 -2.73 2.66 0.76
N ILE A 50 -2.29 2.28 -0.43
CA ILE A 50 -1.92 3.23 -1.50
C ILE A 50 -3.16 3.91 -2.07
N GLU A 51 -4.28 3.19 -2.17
CA GLU A 51 -5.60 3.75 -2.46
C GLU A 51 -5.95 4.88 -1.50
N SER A 52 -5.80 4.64 -0.19
CA SER A 52 -6.09 5.63 0.84
C SER A 52 -5.17 6.86 0.73
N LEU A 53 -3.87 6.65 0.46
CA LEU A 53 -2.92 7.74 0.23
C LEU A 53 -3.30 8.58 -0.99
N TYR A 54 -3.72 7.93 -2.09
CA TYR A 54 -4.20 8.63 -3.28
C TYR A 54 -5.38 9.54 -2.95
N TYR A 55 -6.42 9.05 -2.26
CA TYR A 55 -7.56 9.88 -1.90
C TYR A 55 -7.16 11.06 -1.01
N PHE A 56 -6.26 10.85 -0.05
CA PHE A 56 -5.77 11.96 0.76
C PHE A 56 -5.01 13.00 -0.06
N TYR A 57 -4.14 12.57 -0.96
CA TYR A 57 -3.46 13.50 -1.87
C TYR A 57 -4.45 14.24 -2.77
N ALA A 58 -5.38 13.54 -3.42
CA ALA A 58 -6.37 14.13 -4.32
C ALA A 58 -7.28 15.16 -3.63
N LEU A 59 -7.65 14.91 -2.37
CA LEU A 59 -8.53 15.80 -1.59
C LEU A 59 -7.79 16.98 -0.96
N THR A 60 -6.53 16.81 -0.57
CA THR A 60 -5.79 17.82 0.22
C THR A 60 -4.67 18.53 -0.53
N GLY A 61 -4.15 17.91 -1.59
CA GLY A 61 -2.93 18.34 -2.28
C GLY A 61 -1.65 18.17 -1.46
N ASN A 62 -1.69 17.50 -0.30
CA ASN A 62 -0.51 17.37 0.56
C ASN A 62 0.48 16.32 0.03
N HIS A 63 1.67 16.78 -0.36
CA HIS A 63 2.73 15.96 -0.93
C HIS A 63 3.35 14.95 0.04
N THR A 64 3.13 15.07 1.36
CA THR A 64 3.59 14.05 2.32
C THR A 64 3.03 12.66 1.99
N TYR A 65 1.81 12.57 1.45
CA TYR A 65 1.24 11.28 1.05
C TYR A 65 1.95 10.66 -0.15
N GLN A 66 2.49 11.50 -1.04
CA GLN A 66 3.35 11.04 -2.14
C GLN A 66 4.69 10.52 -1.59
N ASP A 67 5.32 11.24 -0.65
CA ASP A 67 6.57 10.80 -0.02
C ASP A 67 6.39 9.41 0.65
N MET A 68 5.29 9.22 1.38
CA MET A 68 4.93 7.93 1.99
C MET A 68 4.74 6.85 0.92
N GLY A 69 4.01 7.15 -0.16
CA GLY A 69 3.83 6.24 -1.28
C GLY A 69 5.15 5.85 -1.94
N TRP A 70 6.06 6.80 -2.13
CA TRP A 70 7.35 6.56 -2.76
C TRP A 70 8.20 5.57 -1.97
N ILE A 71 8.23 5.74 -0.65
CA ILE A 71 8.91 4.83 0.27
C ILE A 71 8.37 3.39 0.14
N ILE A 72 7.04 3.23 0.03
CA ILE A 72 6.40 1.92 -0.14
C ILE A 72 6.72 1.33 -1.51
N PHE A 73 6.67 2.13 -2.58
CA PHE A 73 7.03 1.70 -3.93
C PHE A 73 8.48 1.17 -3.98
N GLN A 74 9.42 1.91 -3.38
CA GLN A 74 10.82 1.45 -3.25
C GLN A 74 10.95 0.15 -2.46
N ALA A 75 10.07 -0.11 -1.50
CA ALA A 75 10.06 -1.37 -0.77
C ALA A 75 9.59 -2.53 -1.66
N PHE A 76 8.53 -2.35 -2.46
CA PHE A 76 8.12 -3.33 -3.48
C PHE A 76 9.22 -3.58 -4.51
N GLU A 77 9.89 -2.54 -5.01
CA GLU A 77 11.02 -2.67 -5.93
C GLU A 77 12.15 -3.53 -5.38
N ARG A 78 12.46 -3.39 -4.09
CA ARG A 78 13.56 -4.13 -3.45
C ARG A 78 13.21 -5.56 -3.10
N HIS A 79 11.95 -5.82 -2.73
CA HIS A 79 11.59 -7.08 -2.05
C HIS A 79 10.58 -7.94 -2.79
N ALA A 80 9.82 -7.39 -3.74
CA ALA A 80 8.81 -8.11 -4.52
C ALA A 80 9.20 -8.29 -5.99
N LYS A 81 10.16 -7.53 -6.51
CA LYS A 81 10.55 -7.56 -7.92
C LYS A 81 11.28 -8.86 -8.29
N VAL A 82 10.87 -9.45 -9.41
CA VAL A 82 11.52 -10.57 -10.09
C VAL A 82 11.92 -10.16 -11.51
N THR A 83 12.59 -11.02 -12.25
CA THR A 83 13.21 -10.69 -13.56
C THR A 83 12.30 -9.93 -14.53
N HIS A 84 11.01 -10.27 -14.57
CA HIS A 84 10.06 -9.69 -15.52
C HIS A 84 8.79 -9.12 -14.86
N CYS A 85 8.67 -9.19 -13.53
CA CYS A 85 7.40 -8.91 -12.86
C CYS A 85 7.56 -8.67 -11.35
N TYR A 86 6.45 -8.77 -10.61
CA TYR A 86 6.43 -8.77 -9.15
C TYR A 86 5.80 -10.05 -8.62
N ALA A 87 6.18 -10.44 -7.41
CA ALA A 87 5.74 -11.65 -6.76
C ALA A 87 5.28 -11.34 -5.33
N SER A 88 4.23 -12.03 -4.88
CA SER A 88 3.76 -11.93 -3.50
C SER A 88 4.85 -12.34 -2.52
N ILE A 89 4.93 -11.66 -1.38
CA ILE A 89 5.94 -11.88 -0.35
C ILE A 89 5.38 -12.84 0.70
N GLY A 90 6.09 -13.94 0.97
CA GLY A 90 5.69 -14.93 1.98
C GLY A 90 6.08 -14.56 3.40
N ASN A 91 7.08 -13.69 3.59
CA ASN A 91 7.52 -13.23 4.91
C ASN A 91 8.14 -11.82 4.88
N VAL A 92 7.37 -10.80 5.23
CA VAL A 92 7.84 -9.40 5.36
C VAL A 92 8.61 -9.11 6.66
N LYS A 93 8.72 -10.07 7.58
CA LYS A 93 9.54 -9.90 8.80
C LYS A 93 11.02 -10.19 8.59
N ASN A 94 11.39 -10.87 7.50
CA ASN A 94 12.78 -11.23 7.21
C ASN A 94 13.22 -10.63 5.88
N ILE A 95 14.03 -9.57 5.95
CA ILE A 95 14.51 -8.83 4.78
C ILE A 95 15.49 -9.64 3.91
N PHE A 96 16.20 -10.60 4.50
CA PHE A 96 17.17 -11.44 3.80
C PHE A 96 16.52 -12.65 3.13
N ASN A 97 15.32 -13.02 3.55
CA ASN A 97 14.56 -14.10 2.96
C ASN A 97 13.06 -13.79 3.04
N THR A 98 12.58 -13.06 2.03
CA THR A 98 11.18 -12.65 1.87
C THR A 98 10.26 -13.81 1.48
N ARG A 99 10.82 -14.97 1.10
CA ARG A 99 10.07 -16.16 0.66
C ARG A 99 9.04 -15.82 -0.41
N LEU A 100 9.51 -15.28 -1.53
CA LEU A 100 8.66 -14.95 -2.68
C LEU A 100 7.80 -16.16 -3.06
N ARG A 101 6.52 -15.89 -3.30
CA ARG A 101 5.54 -16.85 -3.81
C ARG A 101 5.43 -16.63 -5.30
N ASP A 102 5.41 -17.71 -6.09
CA ASP A 102 5.24 -17.66 -7.54
C ASP A 102 3.78 -17.33 -7.91
N LEU A 103 3.35 -16.12 -7.53
CA LEU A 103 2.00 -15.61 -7.67
C LEU A 103 2.04 -14.08 -7.73
N MET A 104 1.52 -13.54 -8.83
CA MET A 104 1.18 -12.14 -8.96
C MET A 104 -0.33 -12.02 -9.08
N GLU A 105 -0.93 -11.31 -8.13
CA GLU A 105 -2.36 -11.08 -8.11
C GLU A 105 -2.77 -10.06 -9.18
N THR A 106 -3.97 -10.20 -9.75
CA THR A 106 -4.46 -9.34 -10.84
C THR A 106 -4.60 -7.88 -10.43
N PHE A 107 -4.88 -7.64 -9.14
CA PHE A 107 -4.99 -6.29 -8.59
C PHE A 107 -3.64 -5.57 -8.47
N TRP A 108 -2.49 -6.24 -8.62
CA TRP A 108 -1.21 -5.53 -8.63
C TRP A 108 -1.14 -4.51 -9.78
N PRO A 109 -1.27 -4.91 -11.06
CA PRO A 109 -1.38 -3.95 -12.15
C PRO A 109 -2.75 -3.25 -12.20
N GLY A 110 -3.82 -3.92 -11.77
CA GLY A 110 -5.19 -3.39 -11.85
C GLY A 110 -5.44 -2.23 -10.89
N GLU A 111 -4.89 -2.29 -9.68
CA GLU A 111 -5.20 -1.37 -8.59
C GLU A 111 -3.93 -0.73 -8.03
N THR A 112 -3.00 -1.53 -7.53
CA THR A 112 -1.85 -1.01 -6.77
C THR A 112 -0.98 -0.07 -7.61
N LEU A 113 -0.59 -0.50 -8.82
CA LEU A 113 0.16 0.35 -9.75
C LEU A 113 -0.66 1.53 -10.28
N LYS A 114 -1.98 1.38 -10.44
CA LYS A 114 -2.87 2.47 -10.86
C LYS A 114 -2.93 3.56 -9.80
N TYR A 115 -3.09 3.20 -8.53
CA TYR A 115 -3.09 4.18 -7.44
C TYR A 115 -1.70 4.79 -7.21
N PHE A 116 -0.60 4.06 -7.42
CA PHE A 116 0.73 4.68 -7.45
C PHE A 116 0.84 5.73 -8.56
N TYR A 117 0.40 5.38 -9.78
CA TYR A 117 0.41 6.32 -10.90
C TYR A 117 -0.39 7.60 -10.59
N LEU A 118 -1.61 7.45 -10.06
CA LEU A 118 -2.45 8.59 -9.71
C LEU A 118 -1.90 9.40 -8.53
N LEU A 119 -1.35 8.72 -7.52
CA LEU A 119 -0.74 9.36 -6.35
C LEU A 119 0.44 10.23 -6.79
N PHE A 120 1.28 9.77 -7.72
CA PHE A 120 2.45 10.52 -8.20
C PHE A 120 2.15 11.48 -9.37
N SER A 121 0.88 11.66 -9.76
CA SER A 121 0.52 12.69 -10.72
C SER A 121 0.82 14.08 -10.14
N ASP A 122 1.36 14.98 -10.96
CA ASP A 122 1.52 16.40 -10.61
C ASP A 122 0.17 17.13 -10.47
N ASN A 123 -0.91 16.50 -10.96
CA ASN A 123 -2.27 17.03 -10.92
C ASN A 123 -3.14 16.20 -9.94
N PRO A 124 -3.50 16.73 -8.75
CA PRO A 124 -4.39 16.07 -7.81
C PRO A 124 -5.77 15.70 -8.37
N LYS A 125 -6.18 16.36 -9.47
CA LYS A 125 -7.44 16.13 -10.19
C LYS A 125 -7.25 15.42 -11.53
N GLU A 126 -6.17 14.65 -11.70
CA GLU A 126 -5.95 13.81 -12.89
C GLU A 126 -7.18 12.94 -13.18
N ILE A 127 -7.72 12.32 -12.12
CA ILE A 127 -9.08 11.82 -12.08
C ILE A 127 -9.87 12.72 -11.13
N ASP A 128 -10.76 13.52 -11.71
CA ASP A 128 -11.61 14.44 -10.96
C ASP A 128 -12.68 13.66 -10.17
N LEU A 129 -12.50 13.58 -8.85
CA LEU A 129 -13.39 12.85 -7.93
C LEU A 129 -14.82 13.43 -7.86
N GLU A 130 -15.05 14.63 -8.41
CA GLU A 130 -16.40 15.19 -8.58
C GLU A 130 -17.11 14.63 -9.83
N LYS A 131 -16.38 13.98 -10.73
CA LYS A 131 -16.89 13.42 -11.99
C LYS A 131 -16.81 11.91 -12.06
N TRP A 132 -15.91 11.30 -11.30
CA TRP A 132 -15.63 9.86 -11.36
C TRP A 132 -15.67 9.24 -9.96
N VAL A 133 -16.13 8.00 -9.89
CA VAL A 133 -16.08 7.15 -8.70
C VAL A 133 -15.40 5.84 -9.06
N PHE A 134 -14.43 5.40 -8.25
CA PHE A 134 -13.82 4.08 -8.43
C PHE A 134 -14.72 3.00 -7.85
N ASN A 135 -14.86 1.87 -8.56
CA ASN A 135 -15.38 0.66 -7.94
C ASN A 135 -14.30 0.02 -7.03
N THR A 136 -14.65 -1.09 -6.37
CA THR A 136 -13.76 -1.79 -5.44
C THR A 136 -12.52 -2.45 -6.08
N GLU A 137 -12.37 -2.38 -7.40
CA GLU A 137 -11.23 -2.92 -8.17
C GLU A 137 -10.56 -1.78 -8.99
N ALA A 138 -10.61 -0.57 -8.43
CA ALA A 138 -10.03 0.66 -8.98
C ALA A 138 -10.45 1.00 -10.43
N HIS A 139 -11.63 0.57 -10.90
CA HIS A 139 -12.14 0.98 -12.21
C HIS A 139 -12.99 2.25 -12.07
N PRO A 140 -12.61 3.38 -12.71
CA PRO A 140 -13.36 4.62 -12.62
C PRO A 140 -14.64 4.54 -13.45
N LEU A 141 -15.75 4.94 -12.84
CA LEU A 141 -17.07 5.03 -13.45
C LEU A 141 -17.57 6.48 -13.36
N PRO A 142 -18.25 7.01 -14.39
CA PRO A 142 -18.74 8.38 -14.37
C PRO A 142 -19.88 8.53 -13.36
N ILE A 143 -19.85 9.62 -12.59
CA ILE A 143 -20.95 9.99 -11.70
C ILE A 143 -22.14 10.46 -12.57
N ARG A 144 -23.29 9.82 -12.39
CA ARG A 144 -24.52 10.22 -13.08
C ARG A 144 -25.06 11.52 -12.46
N LYS A 145 -25.13 12.57 -13.25
CA LYS A 145 -25.83 13.81 -12.87
C LYS A 145 -27.34 13.60 -13.11
N ASN A 146 -28.14 13.89 -12.09
CA ASN A 146 -29.61 13.93 -12.19
C ASN A 146 -30.07 15.30 -12.68
#